data_AF-A0A8D8QBA8-F1
#
_entry.id   AF-A0A8D8QBA8-F1
#
_cell.length_a   1.000
_cell.length_b   1.000
_cell.length_c   1.000
_cell.angle_alpha   90.00
_cell.angle_beta   90.00
_cell.angle_gamma   90.00
#
_symmetry.space_group_name_H-M   'P 1'
#
loop_
_entity.id
_entity.type
_entity.pdbx_description
1 polymer ?
#
loop_
_entity_poly.entity_id
_entity_poly.type
_entity_poly.pdbx_seq_one_letter_code
_entity_poly.pdbx_strand_id
1 'polypeptide(L)'
;MSKMSALEQRWLIRMLLKDLHVGLGGAHVLNLFHQDARDLYDVCHNLQRVCSVLHNPSSQLHEIEVVLFEPFRPMLSRRLDIQAVETDLRDRDEYYVEPKHDGERFQLHLSGGQFKYFSRNGHEYTSTYGADVTCGILTPHIVPQLSADVESCILDGEMMCWNTKYGTYTSKGGNIDVKKLRLGNIHQPCFCVFDILFYNGTVLSNKPLSERLNILESMLSSRQGVIVHTPRTRIHSKSDILPALNKAIENREEGIVVKEPDAVYKPNSRKDGWYKIKPEVMKLRILGYSFMWHHSIQKEQW
;
A
#
# COMPACT_ATOMS: atom_id res chain seq x y z
N MET A 1 -0.92 -38.56 7.34
CA MET A 1 -1.99 -38.52 8.37
C MET A 1 -1.99 -39.75 9.28
N SER A 2 -1.58 -40.95 8.83
CA SER A 2 -1.60 -42.19 9.65
C SER A 2 -0.74 -42.18 10.93
N LYS A 3 0.16 -41.20 11.10
CA LYS A 3 1.00 -41.03 12.30
C LYS A 3 0.50 -39.94 13.28
N MET A 4 -0.64 -39.30 13.01
CA MET A 4 -1.15 -38.19 13.81
C MET A 4 -2.44 -38.57 14.51
N SER A 5 -2.59 -38.17 15.77
CA SER A 5 -3.84 -38.25 16.51
C SER A 5 -4.95 -37.40 15.88
N ALA A 6 -6.21 -37.68 16.20
CA ALA A 6 -7.35 -36.90 15.70
C ALA A 6 -7.24 -35.41 16.11
N LEU A 7 -6.69 -35.12 17.29
CA LEU A 7 -6.48 -33.76 17.77
C LEU A 7 -5.42 -33.01 16.94
N GLU A 8 -4.29 -33.64 16.65
CA GLU A 8 -3.24 -33.04 15.80
C GLU A 8 -3.73 -32.83 14.37
N GLN A 9 -4.51 -33.77 13.83
CA GLN A 9 -5.10 -33.62 12.50
C GLN A 9 -6.05 -32.40 12.45
N ARG A 10 -6.87 -32.19 13.48
CA ARG A 10 -7.73 -30.99 13.59
C ARG A 10 -6.91 -29.70 13.55
N TRP A 11 -5.80 -29.63 14.30
CA TRP A 11 -4.94 -28.46 14.30
C TRP A 11 -4.16 -28.29 13.00
N LEU A 12 -3.71 -29.38 12.39
CA LEU A 12 -3.06 -29.35 11.08
C LEU A 12 -4.01 -28.81 10.01
N ILE A 13 -5.26 -29.26 9.98
CA ILE A 13 -6.27 -28.74 9.03
C ILE A 13 -6.44 -27.23 9.23
N ARG A 14 -6.53 -26.75 10.48
CA ARG A 14 -6.61 -25.32 10.79
C ARG A 14 -5.38 -24.54 10.33
N MET A 15 -4.18 -25.09 10.51
CA MET A 15 -2.93 -24.49 10.00
C MET A 15 -2.91 -24.42 8.47
N LEU A 16 -3.36 -25.48 7.78
CA LEU A 16 -3.43 -25.53 6.32
C LEU A 16 -4.45 -24.54 5.75
N LEU A 17 -5.59 -24.37 6.43
CA LEU A 17 -6.60 -23.37 6.10
C LEU A 17 -6.19 -21.95 6.46
N LYS A 18 -5.08 -21.78 7.20
CA LYS A 18 -4.59 -20.51 7.74
C LYS A 18 -5.62 -19.81 8.64
N ASP A 19 -6.47 -20.60 9.29
CA ASP A 19 -7.46 -20.13 10.27
C ASP A 19 -7.47 -21.04 11.50
N LEU A 20 -6.87 -20.54 12.59
CA LEU A 20 -6.67 -21.29 13.82
C LEU A 20 -7.87 -21.23 14.77
N HIS A 21 -8.76 -20.24 14.63
CA HIS A 21 -9.86 -19.96 15.57
C HIS A 21 -9.45 -19.99 17.06
N VAL A 22 -8.29 -19.39 17.39
CA VAL A 22 -7.74 -19.35 18.76
C VAL A 22 -8.16 -18.11 19.55
N GLY A 23 -8.94 -17.20 18.97
CA GLY A 23 -9.40 -15.98 19.63
C GLY A 23 -8.33 -14.90 19.82
N LEU A 24 -7.10 -15.12 19.36
CA LEU A 24 -5.99 -14.17 19.42
C LEU A 24 -5.65 -13.62 18.03
N GLY A 25 -5.53 -12.30 17.92
CA GLY A 25 -5.04 -11.63 16.71
C GLY A 25 -3.52 -11.69 16.60
N GLY A 26 -2.99 -11.67 15.37
CA GLY A 26 -1.54 -11.77 15.13
C GLY A 26 -0.71 -10.71 15.85
N ALA A 27 -1.20 -9.46 15.95
CA ALA A 27 -0.53 -8.41 16.70
C ALA A 27 -0.42 -8.73 18.21
N HIS A 28 -1.43 -9.39 18.79
CA HIS A 28 -1.38 -9.81 20.17
C HIS A 28 -0.36 -10.93 20.37
N VAL A 29 -0.31 -11.91 19.44
CA VAL A 29 0.69 -12.98 19.47
C VAL A 29 2.11 -12.41 19.38
N LEU A 30 2.36 -11.44 18.50
CA LEU A 30 3.66 -10.77 18.38
C LEU A 30 4.05 -10.05 19.68
N ASN A 31 3.12 -9.28 20.27
CA ASN A 31 3.37 -8.56 21.52
C ASN A 31 3.65 -9.50 22.71
N LEU A 32 3.04 -10.70 22.73
CA LEU A 32 3.35 -11.72 23.73
C LEU A 32 4.74 -12.36 23.51
N PHE A 33 5.20 -12.41 22.26
CA PHE A 33 6.51 -12.97 21.91
C PHE A 33 7.66 -12.02 22.30
N HIS A 34 7.56 -10.75 21.92
CA HIS A 34 8.56 -9.72 22.23
C HIS A 34 7.95 -8.32 22.08
N GLN A 35 8.40 -7.34 22.89
CA GLN A 35 7.92 -5.95 22.81
C GLN A 35 8.10 -5.33 21.41
N ASP A 36 9.24 -5.58 20.78
CA ASP A 36 9.62 -5.04 19.45
C ASP A 36 9.11 -5.90 18.28
N ALA A 37 8.49 -7.07 18.53
CA ALA A 37 8.16 -8.02 17.46
C ALA A 37 7.13 -7.48 16.47
N ARG A 38 6.19 -6.67 16.96
CA ARG A 38 5.20 -6.04 16.08
C ARG A 38 5.84 -5.05 15.13
N ASP A 39 6.65 -4.14 15.66
CA ASP A 39 7.28 -3.08 14.87
C ASP A 39 8.27 -3.68 13.87
N LEU A 40 9.05 -4.68 14.30
CA LEU A 40 9.94 -5.42 13.40
C LEU A 40 9.16 -6.13 12.30
N TYR A 41 8.04 -6.79 12.64
CA TYR A 41 7.19 -7.43 11.64
C TYR A 41 6.59 -6.43 10.64
N ASP A 42 6.25 -5.22 11.10
CA ASP A 42 5.66 -4.18 10.25
C ASP A 42 6.69 -3.63 9.23
N VAL A 43 8.00 -3.69 9.51
CA VAL A 43 9.06 -3.27 8.55
C VAL A 43 9.65 -4.38 7.67
N CYS A 44 9.42 -5.66 7.99
CA CYS A 44 10.00 -6.79 7.23
C CYS A 44 8.98 -7.80 6.68
N HIS A 45 7.76 -7.80 7.21
CA HIS A 45 6.70 -8.77 6.90
C HIS A 45 7.15 -10.25 7.00
N ASN A 46 8.16 -10.56 7.83
CA ASN A 46 8.82 -11.87 7.88
C ASN A 46 8.88 -12.42 9.31
N LEU A 47 8.05 -13.44 9.59
CA LEU A 47 8.00 -14.07 10.92
C LEU A 47 9.30 -14.80 11.29
N GLN A 48 10.01 -15.39 10.33
CA GLN A 48 11.29 -16.07 10.59
C GLN A 48 12.35 -15.05 11.05
N ARG A 49 12.40 -13.88 10.40
CA ARG A 49 13.29 -12.77 10.80
C ARG A 49 12.95 -12.29 12.21
N VAL A 50 11.68 -12.07 12.51
CA VAL A 50 11.22 -11.69 13.86
C VAL A 50 11.67 -12.71 14.90
N CYS A 51 11.41 -14.00 14.68
CA CYS A 51 11.77 -15.04 15.65
C CYS A 51 13.28 -15.21 15.82
N SER A 52 14.08 -14.99 14.77
CA SER A 52 15.54 -15.14 14.83
C SER A 52 16.23 -13.95 15.47
N VAL A 53 15.82 -12.72 15.13
CA VAL A 53 16.40 -11.48 15.68
C VAL A 53 16.00 -11.30 17.15
N LEU A 54 14.73 -11.55 17.48
CA LEU A 54 14.16 -11.32 18.81
C LEU A 54 14.03 -12.62 19.62
N HIS A 55 14.91 -13.59 19.36
CA HIS A 55 14.91 -14.86 20.09
C HIS A 55 15.12 -14.67 21.59
N ASN A 56 15.91 -13.68 21.99
CA ASN A 56 16.11 -13.30 23.39
C ASN A 56 15.06 -12.27 23.83
N PRO A 57 14.14 -12.59 24.75
CA PRO A 57 13.09 -11.68 25.21
C PRO A 57 13.58 -10.39 25.88
N SER A 58 14.83 -10.37 26.34
CA SER A 58 15.44 -9.21 27.00
C SER A 58 16.25 -8.34 26.05
N SER A 59 16.41 -8.74 24.79
CA SER A 59 17.04 -7.90 23.78
C SER A 59 16.14 -6.72 23.43
N GLN A 60 16.73 -5.59 23.03
CA GLN A 60 15.97 -4.44 22.56
C GLN A 60 16.61 -3.94 21.27
N LEU A 61 15.78 -3.64 20.28
CA LEU A 61 16.23 -3.01 19.05
C LEU A 61 16.23 -1.50 19.26
N HIS A 62 17.35 -0.85 18.98
CA HIS A 62 17.45 0.60 19.06
C HIS A 62 16.74 1.29 17.88
N GLU A 63 16.83 0.72 16.68
CA GLU A 63 16.23 1.25 15.46
C GLU A 63 15.56 0.12 14.67
N ILE A 64 14.28 0.34 14.33
CA ILE A 64 13.47 -0.58 13.54
C ILE A 64 13.06 0.17 12.28
N GLU A 65 13.79 -0.08 11.21
CA GLU A 65 13.65 0.65 9.95
C GLU A 65 13.34 -0.26 8.78
N VAL A 66 12.83 0.34 7.71
CA VAL A 66 12.65 -0.36 6.43
C VAL A 66 13.99 -0.77 5.85
N VAL A 67 14.05 -1.97 5.27
CA VAL A 67 15.28 -2.53 4.70
C VAL A 67 15.08 -2.80 3.21
N LEU A 68 16.14 -2.56 2.44
CA LEU A 68 16.14 -2.82 1.00
C LEU A 68 15.85 -4.30 0.71
N PHE A 69 15.05 -4.56 -0.32
CA PHE A 69 14.51 -5.87 -0.69
C PHE A 69 13.73 -6.66 0.38
N GLU A 70 13.34 -6.03 1.48
CA GLU A 70 12.38 -6.59 2.43
C GLU A 70 11.04 -5.85 2.33
N PRO A 71 9.91 -6.57 2.14
CA PRO A 71 8.61 -5.93 2.10
C PRO A 71 8.25 -5.37 3.49
N PHE A 72 7.57 -4.23 3.50
CA PHE A 72 7.05 -3.63 4.73
C PHE A 72 5.55 -3.41 4.59
N ARG A 73 4.85 -3.28 5.72
CA ARG A 73 3.43 -2.96 5.75
C ARG A 73 3.24 -1.48 5.39
N PRO A 74 2.60 -1.12 4.27
CA PRO A 74 2.49 0.29 3.88
C PRO A 74 1.74 1.12 4.93
N MET A 75 2.10 2.39 5.04
CA MET A 75 1.35 3.38 5.79
C MET A 75 -0.07 3.52 5.21
N LEU A 76 -1.05 3.73 6.08
CA LEU A 76 -2.46 3.75 5.74
C LEU A 76 -3.06 5.11 6.03
N SER A 77 -4.04 5.51 5.23
CA SER A 77 -4.83 6.71 5.52
C SER A 77 -5.95 6.45 6.52
N ARG A 78 -6.14 7.38 7.47
CA ARG A 78 -7.36 7.48 8.29
C ARG A 78 -8.52 7.92 7.41
N ARG A 79 -9.70 7.33 7.61
CA ARG A 79 -10.91 7.87 6.97
C ARG A 79 -11.27 9.17 7.69
N LEU A 80 -11.46 10.24 6.93
CA LEU A 80 -11.98 11.51 7.41
C LEU A 80 -13.28 11.78 6.66
N ASP A 81 -14.35 12.04 7.42
CA ASP A 81 -15.61 12.49 6.85
C ASP A 81 -15.46 13.95 6.42
N ILE A 82 -16.05 14.32 5.29
CA ILE A 82 -16.02 15.70 4.80
C ILE A 82 -16.65 16.67 5.81
N GLN A 83 -17.69 16.21 6.54
CA GLN A 83 -18.36 17.01 7.58
C GLN A 83 -17.53 17.19 8.85
N ALA A 84 -16.53 16.32 9.05
CA ALA A 84 -15.65 16.34 10.21
C ALA A 84 -14.29 16.99 9.91
N VAL A 85 -14.08 17.55 8.72
CA VAL A 85 -12.80 18.17 8.35
C VAL A 85 -12.41 19.27 9.34
N GLU A 86 -13.35 20.15 9.69
CA GLU A 86 -13.06 21.26 10.60
C GLU A 86 -12.68 20.80 12.01
N THR A 87 -13.33 19.75 12.52
CA THR A 87 -13.14 19.25 13.89
C THR A 87 -11.98 18.28 14.04
N ASP A 88 -11.78 17.41 13.05
CA ASP A 88 -10.89 16.24 13.17
C ASP A 88 -9.57 16.40 12.44
N LEU A 89 -9.45 17.39 11.54
CA LEU A 89 -8.18 17.74 10.91
C LEU A 89 -7.50 18.81 11.76
N ARG A 90 -6.22 18.63 12.06
CA ARG A 90 -5.45 19.60 12.85
C ARG A 90 -5.14 20.82 12.00
N ASP A 91 -5.24 22.02 12.55
CA ASP A 91 -4.85 23.24 11.83
C ASP A 91 -3.36 23.23 11.45
N ARG A 92 -3.11 23.62 10.21
CA ARG A 92 -1.81 23.67 9.54
C ARG A 92 -1.84 24.77 8.48
N ASP A 93 -0.65 25.33 8.21
CA ASP A 93 -0.46 26.36 7.17
C ASP A 93 -0.54 25.79 5.75
N GLU A 94 -0.34 24.48 5.61
CA GLU A 94 -0.33 23.80 4.32
C GLU A 94 -0.78 22.34 4.45
N TYR A 95 -1.49 21.85 3.43
CA TYR A 95 -1.71 20.43 3.18
C TYR A 95 -1.42 20.09 1.73
N TYR A 96 -1.08 18.81 1.50
CA TYR A 96 -1.02 18.22 0.18
C TYR A 96 -2.28 17.44 -0.12
N VAL A 97 -2.93 17.76 -1.24
CA VAL A 97 -4.09 17.03 -1.74
C VAL A 97 -3.70 16.27 -3.00
N GLU A 98 -3.90 14.97 -2.96
CA GLU A 98 -3.59 14.03 -4.05
C GLU A 98 -4.87 13.27 -4.45
N PRO A 99 -5.03 12.91 -5.74
CA PRO A 99 -6.12 12.05 -6.17
C PRO A 99 -5.99 10.69 -5.49
N LYS A 100 -7.10 10.15 -5.00
CA LYS A 100 -7.10 8.80 -4.47
C LYS A 100 -7.13 7.81 -5.63
N HIS A 101 -5.97 7.26 -5.95
CA HIS A 101 -5.85 6.18 -6.94
C HIS A 101 -6.61 4.92 -6.49
N ASP A 102 -7.30 4.31 -7.45
CA ASP A 102 -8.05 3.06 -7.31
C ASP A 102 -7.30 1.93 -8.05
N GLY A 103 -6.14 1.54 -7.51
CA GLY A 103 -5.25 0.54 -8.11
C GLY A 103 -4.83 -0.52 -7.08
N GLU A 104 -3.71 -1.19 -7.33
CA GLU A 104 -3.10 -2.07 -6.34
C GLU A 104 -1.88 -1.40 -5.73
N ARG A 105 -1.84 -1.30 -4.40
CA ARG A 105 -0.70 -0.74 -3.68
C ARG A 105 0.55 -1.60 -3.87
N PHE A 106 1.64 -0.99 -4.32
CA PHE A 106 2.93 -1.63 -4.54
C PHE A 106 4.08 -0.80 -3.97
N GLN A 107 5.06 -1.52 -3.42
CA GLN A 107 6.39 -0.98 -3.14
C GLN A 107 7.38 -1.49 -4.21
N LEU A 108 8.21 -0.60 -4.73
CA LEU A 108 9.28 -0.90 -5.68
C LEU A 108 10.61 -0.68 -4.97
N HIS A 109 11.44 -1.71 -4.92
CA HIS A 109 12.79 -1.67 -4.36
C HIS A 109 13.79 -1.78 -5.50
N LEU A 110 14.81 -0.93 -5.50
CA LEU A 110 15.89 -0.90 -6.47
C LEU A 110 17.24 -0.91 -5.76
N SER A 111 18.16 -1.75 -6.22
CA SER A 111 19.58 -1.71 -5.84
C SER A 111 20.44 -2.30 -6.94
N GLY A 112 21.48 -1.59 -7.38
CA GLY A 112 22.46 -2.16 -8.33
C GLY A 112 21.82 -2.71 -9.61
N GLY A 113 20.79 -2.04 -10.13
CA GLY A 113 20.04 -2.45 -11.32
C GLY A 113 19.06 -3.62 -11.12
N GLN A 114 18.97 -4.17 -9.90
CA GLN A 114 17.99 -5.19 -9.52
C GLN A 114 16.74 -4.54 -8.93
N PHE A 115 15.58 -5.00 -9.37
CA PHE A 115 14.27 -4.51 -8.95
C PHE A 115 13.52 -5.60 -8.21
N LYS A 116 12.76 -5.21 -7.19
CA LYS A 116 11.72 -6.06 -6.58
C LYS A 116 10.43 -5.29 -6.39
N TYR A 117 9.33 -6.00 -6.58
CA TYR A 117 7.98 -5.44 -6.47
C TYR A 117 7.20 -6.22 -5.43
N PHE A 118 6.74 -5.56 -4.37
CA PHE A 118 5.91 -6.22 -3.37
C PHE A 118 4.55 -5.54 -3.29
N SER A 119 3.50 -6.36 -3.25
CA SER A 119 2.14 -5.87 -2.99
C SER A 119 1.98 -5.44 -1.53
N ARG A 120 0.87 -4.78 -1.21
CA ARG A 120 0.48 -4.41 0.17
C ARG A 120 0.69 -5.49 1.25
N ASN A 121 0.50 -6.76 0.90
CA ASN A 121 0.62 -7.89 1.83
C ASN A 121 1.96 -8.62 1.68
N GLY A 122 3.00 -7.97 1.14
CA GLY A 122 4.35 -8.53 1.03
C GLY A 122 4.52 -9.62 -0.02
N HIS A 123 3.49 -9.94 -0.82
CA HIS A 123 3.66 -10.88 -1.93
C HIS A 123 4.51 -10.25 -3.03
N GLU A 124 5.51 -10.99 -3.51
CA GLU A 124 6.42 -10.57 -4.55
C GLU A 124 5.83 -10.77 -5.96
N TYR A 125 5.96 -9.76 -6.81
CA TYR A 125 5.50 -9.73 -8.21
C TYR A 125 6.63 -9.41 -9.20
N THR A 126 7.89 -9.52 -8.76
CA THR A 126 9.09 -9.20 -9.55
C THR A 126 9.12 -9.95 -10.88
N SER A 127 8.72 -11.22 -10.93
CA SER A 127 8.65 -12.00 -12.18
C SER A 127 7.67 -11.42 -13.21
N THR A 128 6.67 -10.66 -12.77
CA THR A 128 5.72 -9.98 -13.66
C THR A 128 6.28 -8.65 -14.14
N TYR A 129 6.71 -7.80 -13.21
CA TYR A 129 7.07 -6.42 -13.52
C TYR A 129 8.51 -6.24 -14.01
N GLY A 130 9.38 -7.21 -13.73
CA GLY A 130 10.79 -7.26 -14.15
C GLY A 130 11.74 -7.27 -12.97
N ALA A 131 12.78 -8.10 -13.02
CA ALA A 131 13.86 -8.11 -12.04
C ALA A 131 14.99 -7.13 -12.40
N ASP A 132 15.08 -6.74 -13.67
CA ASP A 132 16.10 -5.84 -14.21
C ASP A 132 15.62 -5.23 -15.55
N VAL A 133 16.48 -4.44 -16.21
CA VAL A 133 16.19 -3.76 -17.47
C VAL A 133 15.89 -4.69 -18.65
N THR A 134 16.22 -5.99 -18.55
CA THR A 134 16.10 -6.94 -19.66
C THR A 134 14.79 -7.71 -19.67
N CYS A 135 14.01 -7.64 -18.59
CA CYS A 135 12.84 -8.50 -18.41
C CYS A 135 11.63 -7.80 -17.78
N GLY A 136 10.47 -8.44 -17.91
CA GLY A 136 9.21 -7.96 -17.33
C GLY A 136 8.51 -6.88 -18.15
N ILE A 137 7.32 -6.51 -17.69
CA ILE A 137 6.41 -5.64 -18.45
C ILE A 137 6.51 -4.16 -18.08
N LEU A 138 7.35 -3.81 -17.10
CA LEU A 138 7.41 -2.46 -16.53
C LEU A 138 8.84 -1.95 -16.32
N THR A 139 9.72 -2.74 -15.70
CA THR A 139 11.10 -2.36 -15.35
C THR A 139 11.91 -1.78 -16.52
N PRO A 140 11.89 -2.38 -17.73
CA PRO A 140 12.65 -1.85 -18.87
C PRO A 140 12.22 -0.42 -19.26
N HIS A 141 10.99 -0.04 -18.92
CA HIS A 141 10.44 1.29 -19.20
C HIS A 141 10.63 2.27 -18.05
N ILE A 142 10.83 1.80 -16.81
CA ILE A 142 11.12 2.63 -15.63
C ILE A 142 12.57 3.09 -15.63
N VAL A 143 13.53 2.21 -15.95
CA VAL A 143 14.97 2.52 -15.86
C VAL A 143 15.36 3.84 -16.55
N PRO A 144 14.89 4.16 -17.78
CA PRO A 144 15.22 5.43 -18.44
C PRO A 144 14.62 6.68 -17.79
N GLN A 145 13.73 6.52 -16.81
CA GLN A 145 13.09 7.62 -16.08
C GLN A 145 13.78 7.94 -14.75
N LEU A 146 14.73 7.12 -14.34
CA LEU A 146 15.53 7.34 -13.15
C LEU A 146 16.72 8.24 -13.49
N SER A 147 17.04 9.18 -12.60
CA SER A 147 18.26 9.98 -12.70
C SER A 147 19.49 9.07 -12.60
N ALA A 148 20.60 9.49 -13.19
CA ALA A 148 21.82 8.68 -13.27
C ALA A 148 22.50 8.42 -11.92
N ASP A 149 22.18 9.24 -10.91
CA ASP A 149 22.68 9.14 -9.52
C ASP A 149 21.88 8.15 -8.66
N VAL A 150 20.82 7.54 -9.18
CA VAL A 150 20.00 6.57 -8.44
C VAL A 150 20.70 5.22 -8.39
N GLU A 151 21.34 4.92 -7.26
CA GLU A 151 21.98 3.62 -7.00
C GLU A 151 21.01 2.64 -6.33
N SER A 152 20.21 3.17 -5.38
CA SER A 152 19.23 2.39 -4.65
C SER A 152 18.07 3.23 -4.12
N CYS A 153 16.85 2.71 -4.20
CA CYS A 153 15.69 3.38 -3.65
C CYS A 153 14.57 2.42 -3.25
N ILE A 154 13.65 2.92 -2.41
CA ILE A 154 12.38 2.26 -2.09
C ILE A 154 11.26 3.27 -2.37
N LEU A 155 10.44 2.97 -3.38
CA LEU A 155 9.29 3.78 -3.77
C LEU A 155 8.00 3.14 -3.27
N ASP A 156 7.05 3.97 -2.83
CA ASP A 156 5.69 3.56 -2.47
C ASP A 156 4.69 4.23 -3.43
N GLY A 157 3.83 3.43 -4.04
CA GLY A 157 2.97 3.87 -5.11
C GLY A 157 1.73 2.98 -5.31
N GLU A 158 0.88 3.40 -6.22
CA GLU A 158 -0.28 2.63 -6.66
C GLU A 158 -0.04 2.16 -8.09
N MET A 159 -0.12 0.86 -8.33
CA MET A 159 -0.08 0.28 -9.66
C MET A 159 -1.47 0.38 -10.29
N MET A 160 -1.58 1.17 -11.36
CA MET A 160 -2.80 1.44 -12.10
C MET A 160 -2.83 0.68 -13.44
N CYS A 161 -4.02 0.33 -13.91
CA CYS A 161 -4.23 -0.13 -15.27
C CYS A 161 -4.31 1.07 -16.22
N TRP A 162 -3.31 1.25 -17.07
CA TRP A 162 -3.30 2.30 -18.09
C TRP A 162 -3.77 1.77 -19.44
N ASN A 163 -4.81 2.37 -20.00
CA ASN A 163 -5.30 2.05 -21.33
C ASN A 163 -4.52 2.86 -22.39
N THR A 164 -3.73 2.17 -23.22
CA THR A 164 -2.87 2.80 -24.22
C THR A 164 -3.62 3.39 -25.40
N LYS A 165 -4.83 2.91 -25.69
CA LYS A 165 -5.68 3.41 -26.77
C LYS A 165 -6.30 4.76 -26.43
N TYR A 166 -6.76 4.92 -25.20
CA TYR A 166 -7.46 6.14 -24.75
C TYR A 166 -6.58 7.09 -23.96
N GLY A 167 -5.42 6.64 -23.49
CA GLY A 167 -4.53 7.45 -22.67
C GLY A 167 -5.15 7.79 -21.31
N THR A 168 -5.82 6.82 -20.68
CA THR A 168 -6.52 7.01 -19.41
C THR A 168 -6.36 5.80 -18.47
N TYR A 169 -6.56 6.01 -17.18
CA TYR A 169 -6.65 4.91 -16.22
C TYR A 169 -7.99 4.19 -16.33
N THR A 170 -7.97 2.86 -16.26
CA THR A 170 -9.17 2.03 -16.11
C THR A 170 -9.53 1.94 -14.63
N SER A 171 -10.79 2.21 -14.29
CA SER A 171 -11.27 2.02 -12.91
C SER A 171 -11.34 0.53 -12.54
N LYS A 172 -11.25 0.17 -11.25
CA LYS A 172 -11.35 -1.25 -10.82
C LYS A 172 -12.65 -1.94 -11.23
N GLY A 173 -13.72 -1.18 -11.42
CA GLY A 173 -15.00 -1.68 -11.95
C GLY A 173 -14.89 -2.27 -13.37
N GLY A 174 -13.79 -2.02 -14.08
CA GLY A 174 -13.53 -2.58 -15.42
C GLY A 174 -13.14 -4.06 -15.44
N ASN A 175 -13.10 -4.76 -14.30
CA ASN A 175 -12.71 -6.17 -14.17
C ASN A 175 -11.28 -6.49 -14.67
N ILE A 176 -10.38 -5.51 -14.66
CA ILE A 176 -8.97 -5.69 -15.04
C ILE A 176 -8.11 -5.67 -13.79
N ASP A 177 -7.46 -6.81 -13.52
CA ASP A 177 -6.51 -6.95 -12.43
C ASP A 177 -5.10 -6.61 -12.91
N VAL A 178 -4.53 -5.51 -12.42
CA VAL A 178 -3.19 -5.03 -12.79
C VAL A 178 -2.09 -6.06 -12.50
N LYS A 179 -2.33 -6.98 -11.56
CA LYS A 179 -1.41 -8.08 -11.19
C LYS A 179 -1.42 -9.22 -12.21
N LYS A 180 -2.42 -9.26 -13.09
CA LYS A 180 -2.61 -10.28 -14.13
C LYS A 180 -2.33 -9.77 -15.54
N LEU A 181 -1.88 -8.53 -15.68
CA LEU A 181 -1.50 -7.97 -16.99
C LEU A 181 -0.35 -8.77 -17.62
N ARG A 182 -0.33 -8.76 -18.95
CA ARG A 182 0.65 -9.44 -19.80
C ARG A 182 1.01 -8.50 -20.96
N LEU A 183 2.17 -8.73 -21.57
CA LEU A 183 2.61 -8.00 -22.76
C LEU A 183 1.57 -8.13 -23.89
N GLY A 184 1.44 -7.07 -24.69
CA GLY A 184 0.57 -7.04 -25.87
C GLY A 184 -0.92 -6.75 -25.58
N ASN A 185 -1.30 -6.50 -24.34
CA ASN A 185 -2.65 -6.03 -24.01
C ASN A 185 -2.76 -4.51 -24.28
N ILE A 186 -3.97 -4.03 -24.59
CA ILE A 186 -4.27 -2.58 -24.66
C ILE A 186 -4.13 -1.90 -23.29
N HIS A 187 -4.03 -2.69 -22.21
CA HIS A 187 -3.74 -2.23 -20.86
C HIS A 187 -2.31 -2.59 -20.46
N GLN A 188 -1.60 -1.64 -19.88
CA GLN A 188 -0.28 -1.83 -19.29
C GLN A 188 -0.26 -1.30 -17.85
N PRO A 189 0.65 -1.79 -16.99
CA PRO A 189 0.81 -1.22 -15.66
C PRO A 189 1.42 0.17 -15.75
N CYS A 190 0.87 1.10 -14.99
CA CYS A 190 1.43 2.42 -14.74
C CYS A 190 1.59 2.61 -13.23
N PHE A 191 2.81 2.87 -12.77
CA PHE A 191 3.10 3.04 -11.35
C PHE A 191 2.97 4.52 -10.95
N CYS A 192 1.91 4.86 -10.24
CA CYS A 192 1.69 6.20 -9.70
C CYS A 192 2.37 6.31 -8.33
N VAL A 193 3.54 6.92 -8.28
CA VAL A 193 4.38 7.01 -7.09
C VAL A 193 4.01 8.25 -6.27
N PHE A 194 3.85 8.11 -4.96
CA PHE A 194 3.50 9.22 -4.07
C PHE A 194 4.42 9.31 -2.83
N ASP A 195 5.40 8.42 -2.66
CA ASP A 195 6.37 8.49 -1.57
C ASP A 195 7.68 7.75 -1.90
N ILE A 196 8.74 8.07 -1.15
CA ILE A 196 10.07 7.42 -1.18
C ILE A 196 10.57 7.21 0.24
N LEU A 197 10.96 5.98 0.59
CA LEU A 197 11.37 5.63 1.96
C LEU A 197 12.85 5.33 2.12
N PHE A 198 13.57 5.21 1.01
CA PHE A 198 15.00 4.96 1.00
C PHE A 198 15.59 5.55 -0.26
N TYR A 199 16.75 6.19 -0.13
CA TYR A 199 17.51 6.74 -1.25
C TYR A 199 19.01 6.63 -0.96
N ASN A 200 19.74 5.95 -1.82
CA ASN A 200 21.20 5.85 -1.82
C ASN A 200 21.81 5.63 -0.42
N GLY A 201 21.40 4.56 0.25
CA GLY A 201 21.92 4.19 1.57
C GLY A 201 21.22 4.86 2.76
N THR A 202 20.34 5.84 2.53
CA THR A 202 19.67 6.60 3.60
C THR A 202 18.20 6.19 3.73
N VAL A 203 17.79 5.79 4.94
CA VAL A 203 16.37 5.60 5.28
C VAL A 203 15.71 6.95 5.50
N LEU A 204 14.54 7.15 4.87
CA LEU A 204 13.82 8.42 4.85
C LEU A 204 12.54 8.39 5.68
N SER A 205 12.16 7.26 6.28
CA SER A 205 10.87 7.11 6.98
C SER A 205 10.64 8.15 8.08
N ASN A 206 11.70 8.58 8.77
CA ASN A 206 11.64 9.61 9.82
C ASN A 206 11.76 11.06 9.30
N LYS A 207 11.94 11.25 7.98
CA LYS A 207 11.96 12.59 7.36
C LYS A 207 10.53 13.11 7.12
N PRO A 208 10.29 14.42 7.19
CA PRO A 208 9.03 15.05 6.76
C PRO A 208 8.62 14.65 5.34
N LEU A 209 7.31 14.53 5.08
CA LEU A 209 6.80 14.21 3.74
C LEU A 209 7.31 15.20 2.70
N SER A 210 7.36 16.50 2.99
CA SER A 210 7.89 17.52 2.08
C SER A 210 9.33 17.22 1.63
N GLU A 211 10.22 16.81 2.55
CA GLU A 211 11.60 16.41 2.21
C GLU A 211 11.64 15.15 1.34
N ARG A 212 10.84 14.13 1.68
CA ARG A 212 10.77 12.89 0.88
C ARG A 212 10.29 13.18 -0.54
N LEU A 213 9.29 14.04 -0.70
CA LEU A 213 8.76 14.43 -2.00
C LEU A 213 9.77 15.20 -2.84
N ASN A 214 10.55 16.11 -2.25
CA ASN A 214 11.61 16.80 -2.97
C ASN A 214 12.66 15.82 -3.53
N ILE A 215 13.05 14.82 -2.73
CA ILE A 215 13.97 13.76 -3.17
C ILE A 215 13.34 12.97 -4.33
N LEU A 216 12.09 12.52 -4.15
CA LEU A 216 11.35 11.78 -5.17
C LEU A 216 11.28 12.55 -6.50
N GLU A 217 10.96 13.85 -6.46
CA GLU A 217 10.86 14.71 -7.64
C GLU A 217 12.22 14.90 -8.34
N SER A 218 13.32 14.92 -7.58
CA SER A 218 14.67 15.08 -8.14
C SER A 218 15.23 13.82 -8.82
N MET A 219 14.81 12.63 -8.38
CA MET A 219 15.37 11.36 -8.85
C MET A 219 14.57 10.70 -10.00
N LEU A 220 13.33 11.14 -10.23
CA LEU A 220 12.37 10.47 -11.13
C LEU A 220 11.73 11.46 -12.10
N SER A 221 11.82 11.19 -13.41
CA SER A 221 10.99 11.87 -14.41
C SER A 221 9.69 11.11 -14.66
N SER A 222 8.57 11.84 -14.79
CA SER A 222 7.28 11.21 -15.12
C SER A 222 7.21 10.81 -16.59
N ARG A 223 6.80 9.56 -16.85
CA ARG A 223 6.36 9.08 -18.16
C ARG A 223 4.96 8.47 -18.05
N GLN A 224 4.00 9.15 -18.68
CA GLN A 224 2.61 8.73 -18.67
C GLN A 224 2.44 7.29 -19.15
N GLY A 225 1.64 6.51 -18.42
CA GLY A 225 1.41 5.10 -18.69
C GLY A 225 2.52 4.15 -18.25
N VAL A 226 3.61 4.65 -17.68
CA VAL A 226 4.73 3.82 -17.17
C VAL A 226 4.95 4.08 -15.69
N ILE A 227 5.44 5.27 -15.34
CA ILE A 227 5.73 5.68 -13.97
C ILE A 227 5.54 7.19 -13.89
N VAL A 228 4.72 7.64 -12.95
CA VAL A 228 4.40 9.05 -12.80
C VAL A 228 4.37 9.42 -11.33
N HIS A 229 4.75 10.65 -11.03
CA HIS A 229 4.40 11.28 -9.75
C HIS A 229 2.88 11.39 -9.65
N THR A 230 2.32 11.00 -8.52
CA THR A 230 0.92 11.31 -8.21
C THR A 230 0.75 12.84 -8.19
N PRO A 231 -0.20 13.40 -8.97
CA PRO A 231 -0.45 14.83 -9.00
C PRO A 231 -0.77 15.37 -7.60
N ARG A 232 -0.18 16.51 -7.26
CA ARG A 232 -0.31 17.09 -5.91
C ARG A 232 -0.65 18.56 -6.00
N THR A 233 -1.71 18.94 -5.29
CA THR A 233 -2.08 20.33 -5.08
C THR A 233 -1.73 20.74 -3.67
N ARG A 234 -1.08 21.89 -3.51
CA ARG A 234 -0.85 22.51 -2.20
C ARG A 234 -2.04 23.40 -1.87
N ILE A 235 -2.60 23.25 -0.68
CA ILE A 235 -3.69 24.09 -0.17
C ILE A 235 -3.27 24.69 1.17
N HIS A 236 -3.80 25.87 1.49
CA HIS A 236 -3.42 26.63 2.69
C HIS A 236 -4.55 26.76 3.71
N SER A 237 -5.71 26.16 3.42
CA SER A 237 -6.87 26.19 4.31
C SER A 237 -7.66 24.89 4.21
N LYS A 238 -8.27 24.48 5.33
CA LYS A 238 -9.23 23.38 5.38
C LYS A 238 -10.43 23.60 4.46
N SER A 239 -10.83 24.86 4.26
CA SER A 239 -11.93 25.25 3.37
C SER A 239 -11.71 24.82 1.92
N ASP A 240 -10.46 24.62 1.49
CA ASP A 240 -10.11 24.24 0.12
C ASP A 240 -10.26 22.73 -0.14
N ILE A 241 -10.45 21.93 0.90
CA ILE A 241 -10.59 20.47 0.81
C ILE A 241 -11.88 20.08 0.08
N LEU A 242 -13.00 20.75 0.36
CA LEU A 242 -14.27 20.47 -0.31
C LEU A 242 -14.23 20.80 -1.81
N PRO A 243 -13.74 21.97 -2.26
CA PRO A 243 -13.48 22.24 -3.67
C PRO A 243 -12.57 21.19 -4.34
N ALA A 244 -11.49 20.77 -3.66
CA ALA A 244 -10.60 19.75 -4.19
C ALA A 244 -11.30 18.38 -4.34
N LEU A 245 -12.14 18.00 -3.37
CA LEU A 245 -12.96 16.80 -3.44
C LEU A 245 -13.98 16.87 -4.60
N ASN A 246 -14.65 18.00 -4.79
CA ASN A 246 -15.60 18.19 -5.89
C ASN A 246 -14.91 18.04 -7.25
N LYS A 247 -13.72 18.64 -7.41
CA LYS A 247 -12.91 18.48 -8.62
C LYS A 247 -12.51 17.02 -8.88
N ALA A 248 -12.14 16.28 -7.84
CA ALA A 248 -11.85 14.85 -7.96
C ALA A 248 -13.09 14.05 -8.43
N ILE A 249 -14.28 14.38 -7.92
CA ILE A 249 -15.55 13.76 -8.32
C ILE A 249 -15.86 14.07 -9.79
N GLU A 250 -15.69 15.32 -10.23
CA GLU A 250 -15.86 15.74 -11.62
C GLU A 250 -14.94 14.97 -12.58
N ASN A 251 -13.71 14.70 -12.12
CA ASN A 251 -12.73 13.88 -12.83
C ASN A 251 -13.01 12.36 -12.74
N ARG A 252 -14.10 11.94 -12.09
CA ARG A 252 -14.48 10.54 -11.84
C ARG A 252 -13.44 9.76 -11.03
N GLU A 253 -12.73 10.43 -10.15
CA GLU A 253 -11.77 9.82 -9.22
C GLU A 253 -12.51 9.23 -8.00
N GLU A 254 -11.85 8.34 -7.25
CA GLU A 254 -12.45 7.67 -6.09
C GLU A 254 -12.66 8.61 -4.89
N GLY A 255 -11.95 9.75 -4.89
CA GLY A 255 -11.87 10.71 -3.80
C GLY A 255 -10.48 11.33 -3.74
N ILE A 256 -10.13 11.89 -2.58
CA ILE A 256 -8.83 12.53 -2.36
C ILE A 256 -8.10 11.93 -1.15
N VAL A 257 -6.79 12.09 -1.16
CA VAL A 257 -5.92 11.89 0.01
C VAL A 257 -5.35 13.24 0.41
N VAL A 258 -5.63 13.67 1.63
CA VAL A 258 -5.05 14.85 2.26
C VAL A 258 -3.88 14.41 3.13
N LYS A 259 -2.71 14.98 2.92
CA LYS A 259 -1.49 14.67 3.67
C LYS A 259 -0.91 15.93 4.31
N GLU A 260 -0.44 15.79 5.54
CA GLU A 260 0.29 16.83 6.27
C GLU A 260 1.77 16.85 5.79
N PRO A 261 2.35 18.01 5.43
CA PRO A 261 3.72 18.12 4.91
C PRO A 261 4.81 17.67 5.89
N ASP A 262 4.58 17.83 7.19
CA ASP A 262 5.47 17.45 8.29
C ASP A 262 5.34 15.97 8.71
N ALA A 263 4.43 15.21 8.10
CA ALA A 263 4.18 13.83 8.49
C ALA A 263 5.34 12.89 8.12
N VAL A 264 5.85 12.19 9.13
CA VAL A 264 6.77 11.05 8.95
C VAL A 264 6.03 9.83 8.42
N TYR A 265 6.75 8.91 7.79
CA TYR A 265 6.18 7.66 7.30
C TYR A 265 6.15 6.61 8.41
N LYS A 266 4.97 6.09 8.74
CA LYS A 266 4.80 5.04 9.76
C LYS A 266 4.19 3.76 9.16
N PRO A 267 5.00 2.71 8.96
CA PRO A 267 4.51 1.41 8.49
C PRO A 267 3.32 0.91 9.30
N ASN A 268 2.32 0.34 8.62
CA ASN A 268 1.07 -0.19 9.19
C ASN A 268 0.25 0.79 10.06
N SER A 269 0.59 2.08 10.13
CA SER A 269 -0.14 3.07 10.92
C SER A 269 -1.25 3.74 10.11
N ARG A 270 -2.31 4.15 10.81
CA ARG A 270 -3.38 5.03 10.29
C ARG A 270 -3.37 6.41 10.94
N LYS A 271 -2.48 6.69 11.88
CA LYS A 271 -2.68 7.77 12.87
C LYS A 271 -1.90 9.06 12.61
N ASP A 272 -1.25 9.21 11.46
CA ASP A 272 -0.12 10.13 11.37
C ASP A 272 -0.13 10.98 10.09
N GLY A 273 -1.18 11.81 9.93
CA GLY A 273 -1.18 12.89 8.94
C GLY A 273 -1.59 12.49 7.53
N TRP A 274 -2.11 11.28 7.30
CA TRP A 274 -2.70 10.86 6.02
C TRP A 274 -4.20 10.61 6.18
N TYR A 275 -5.02 11.33 5.44
CA TYR A 275 -6.48 11.25 5.52
C TYR A 275 -7.05 10.96 4.14
N LYS A 276 -7.96 9.99 4.04
CA LYS A 276 -8.74 9.75 2.83
C LYS A 276 -10.14 10.29 3.02
N ILE A 277 -10.60 11.04 2.04
CA ILE A 277 -11.95 11.59 1.98
C ILE A 277 -12.55 11.11 0.67
N LYS A 278 -13.76 10.56 0.76
CA LYS A 278 -14.53 10.06 -0.38
C LYS A 278 -15.89 10.73 -0.39
N PRO A 279 -16.51 10.92 -1.56
CA PRO A 279 -17.92 11.29 -1.61
C PRO A 279 -18.75 10.27 -0.83
N GLU A 280 -19.77 10.77 -0.12
CA GLU A 280 -20.79 9.90 0.42
C GLU A 280 -21.58 9.26 -0.73
N VAL A 281 -21.47 7.94 -0.87
CA VAL A 281 -22.28 7.22 -1.83
C VAL A 281 -23.65 6.99 -1.21
N MET A 282 -24.67 7.75 -1.64
CA MET A 282 -26.05 7.39 -1.34
C MET A 282 -26.31 5.99 -1.88
N LYS A 283 -26.49 5.01 -0.99
CA LYS A 283 -26.98 3.68 -1.38
C LYS A 283 -28.45 3.80 -1.75
N LEU A 284 -28.72 4.16 -3.00
CA LEU A 284 -30.04 3.98 -3.60
C LEU A 284 -30.30 2.48 -3.72
N ARG A 285 -31.08 1.97 -2.77
CA ARG A 285 -31.53 0.58 -2.75
C ARG A 285 -32.68 0.48 -3.76
N ILE A 286 -32.35 0.19 -5.01
CA ILE A 286 -33.37 -0.19 -6.00
C ILE A 286 -33.91 -1.55 -5.54
N LEU A 287 -35.19 -1.62 -5.18
CA LEU A 287 -35.87 -2.84 -4.76
C LEU A 287 -35.98 -3.80 -5.96
N GLY A 288 -34.96 -4.63 -6.16
CA GLY A 288 -34.99 -5.81 -7.01
C GLY A 288 -34.87 -7.05 -6.14
N TYR A 289 -35.85 -7.95 -6.21
CA TYR A 289 -35.89 -9.20 -5.47
C TYR A 289 -34.59 -10.01 -5.62
N SER A 290 -34.05 -10.50 -4.51
CA SER A 290 -32.94 -11.45 -4.49
C SER A 290 -33.36 -12.68 -3.68
N PHE A 291 -33.43 -13.84 -4.35
CA PHE A 291 -33.43 -15.14 -3.69
C PHE A 291 -31.97 -15.51 -3.41
N MET A 292 -31.61 -15.62 -2.12
CA MET A 292 -30.39 -16.29 -1.69
C MET A 292 -30.74 -17.69 -1.19
N TRP A 293 -30.21 -18.71 -1.84
CA TRP A 293 -30.05 -20.03 -1.23
C TRP A 293 -28.90 -19.98 -0.23
N HIS A 294 -29.20 -20.04 1.06
CA HIS A 294 -28.21 -20.26 2.10
C HIS A 294 -27.94 -21.76 2.23
N HIS A 295 -26.70 -22.19 1.93
CA HIS A 295 -26.19 -23.46 2.40
C HIS A 295 -25.56 -23.22 3.79
N SER A 296 -26.40 -23.27 4.82
CA SER A 296 -25.96 -23.41 6.20
C SER A 296 -26.87 -24.41 6.90
N ILE A 297 -26.33 -25.58 7.22
CA ILE A 297 -26.93 -26.50 8.19
C ILE A 297 -26.92 -25.78 9.54
N GLN A 298 -28.08 -25.29 9.96
CA GLN A 298 -28.30 -24.94 11.36
C GLN A 298 -28.30 -26.24 12.15
N LYS A 299 -27.41 -26.35 13.15
CA LYS A 299 -27.56 -27.33 14.22
C LYS A 299 -28.72 -26.86 15.11
N GLU A 300 -29.81 -27.62 15.08
CA GLU A 300 -30.85 -27.56 16.11
C GLU A 300 -30.24 -27.96 17.46
N GLN A 301 -30.52 -27.13 18.47
CA GLN A 301 -30.31 -27.45 19.87
C GLN A 301 -31.50 -28.29 20.34
N TRP A 302 -31.22 -29.39 21.03
CA TRP A 302 -32.09 -29.99 22.04
C TRP A 302 -31.47 -29.73 23.40
#